data_AF-A0A453QYU3-F1
#
_entry.id   AF-A0A453QYU3-F1
#
_cell.length_a   1.000
_cell.length_b   1.000
_cell.length_c   1.000
_cell.angle_alpha   90.00
_cell.angle_beta   90.00
_cell.angle_gamma   90.00
#
_symmetry.space_group_name_H-M   'P 1'
#
loop_
_entity.id
_entity.type
_entity.pdbx_description
1 polymer ?
#
loop_
_entity_poly.entity_id
_entity_poly.type
_entity_poly.pdbx_seq_one_letter_code
_entity_poly.pdbx_strand_id
1 'polypeptide(L)'
;MSVISGSINSCGSIAYVPQVPWILSGSLRDNILLGKGFDTRRYEEVIQACTLDVDISTMIGGDMSHIGEKGLNLSGGQRARLALARALYHDSDVYLFDDILSAVDSEVASWILEKAIMGPQMKRKTQLLSTHNLQ
;
A
#
# COMPACT_ATOMS: atom_id res chain seq x y z
N MET A 1 -7.14 22.57 -10.85
CA MET A 1 -6.90 22.61 -12.30
C MET A 1 -8.08 21.97 -12.99
N SER A 2 -8.86 22.73 -13.75
CA SER A 2 -9.84 22.17 -14.69
C SER A 2 -9.11 21.81 -15.97
N VAL A 3 -9.45 20.66 -16.56
CA VAL A 3 -8.97 20.31 -17.91
C VAL A 3 -9.49 21.38 -18.87
N ILE A 4 -8.59 22.16 -19.47
CA ILE A 4 -8.94 23.32 -20.32
C ILE A 4 -9.43 22.84 -21.70
N SER A 5 -8.82 21.78 -22.25
CA SER A 5 -9.33 20.97 -23.36
C SER A 5 -8.46 19.71 -23.51
N GLY A 6 -9.03 18.61 -24.02
CA GLY A 6 -8.34 17.32 -24.20
C GLY A 6 -9.29 16.13 -24.01
N SER A 7 -8.79 14.91 -24.22
CA SER A 7 -9.51 13.68 -23.91
C SER A 7 -8.63 12.76 -23.06
N ILE A 8 -9.21 12.14 -22.02
CA ILE A 8 -8.53 11.20 -21.13
C ILE A 8 -9.37 9.93 -21.12
N ASN A 9 -8.73 8.79 -21.39
CA ASN A 9 -9.37 7.48 -21.32
C ASN A 9 -8.57 6.60 -20.35
N SER A 10 -9.28 5.86 -19.49
CA SER A 10 -8.72 4.78 -18.68
C SER A 10 -9.56 3.52 -18.87
N CYS A 11 -8.93 2.35 -18.70
CA CYS A 11 -9.60 1.06 -18.81
C CYS A 11 -9.22 0.22 -17.58
N GLY A 12 -10.21 -0.43 -16.98
CA GLY A 12 -10.03 -1.23 -15.77
C GLY A 12 -10.12 -0.43 -14.47
N SER A 13 -9.89 -1.15 -13.37
CA SER A 13 -9.91 -0.63 -12.01
C SER A 13 -8.59 0.08 -11.67
N ILE A 14 -8.67 1.15 -10.87
CA ILE A 14 -7.51 1.97 -10.50
C ILE A 14 -7.31 1.93 -8.98
N ALA A 15 -6.13 1.55 -8.52
CA ALA A 15 -5.66 1.75 -7.15
C ALA A 15 -4.79 3.00 -7.08
N TYR A 16 -4.99 3.81 -6.05
CA TYR A 16 -4.18 4.99 -5.77
C TYR A 16 -3.57 4.89 -4.38
N VAL A 17 -2.26 5.11 -4.30
CA VAL A 17 -1.50 5.17 -3.05
C VAL A 17 -0.90 6.57 -2.92
N PRO A 18 -1.48 7.44 -2.08
CA PRO A 18 -1.01 8.82 -1.91
C PRO A 18 0.29 8.88 -1.09
N GLN A 19 1.03 9.98 -1.23
CA GLN A 19 2.20 10.28 -0.41
C GLN A 19 1.86 10.36 1.08
N VAL A 20 0.67 10.88 1.42
CA VAL A 20 0.14 10.89 2.79
C VAL A 20 -1.10 10.01 2.86
N PRO A 21 -0.97 8.76 3.36
CA PRO A 21 -2.09 7.84 3.45
C PRO A 21 -3.15 8.24 4.46
N TRP A 22 -4.40 7.98 4.09
CA TRP A 22 -5.51 7.98 5.03
C TRP A 22 -5.64 6.59 5.69
N ILE A 23 -5.83 6.59 7.00
CA ILE A 23 -5.94 5.38 7.82
C ILE A 23 -7.26 5.43 8.59
N LEU A 24 -8.02 4.34 8.53
CA LEU A 24 -9.27 4.19 9.26
C LEU A 24 -9.00 3.77 10.70
N SER A 25 -9.84 4.23 11.62
CA SER A 25 -9.93 3.61 12.93
C SER A 25 -10.50 2.20 12.80
N GLY A 26 -9.88 1.21 13.42
CA GLY A 26 -10.24 -0.20 13.25
C GLY A 26 -9.05 -1.13 13.48
N SER A 27 -9.09 -2.37 13.01
CA SER A 27 -7.89 -3.22 13.03
C SER A 27 -6.95 -2.92 11.86
N LEU A 28 -5.69 -3.37 11.98
CA LEU A 28 -4.74 -3.33 10.87
C LEU A 28 -5.26 -4.17 9.69
N ARG A 29 -5.81 -5.36 9.96
CA ARG A 29 -6.44 -6.22 8.96
C ARG A 29 -7.59 -5.53 8.23
N ASP A 30 -8.52 -4.90 8.95
CA ASP A 30 -9.65 -4.18 8.33
C ASP A 30 -9.19 -3.06 7.40
N ASN A 31 -8.13 -2.36 7.81
CA ASN A 31 -7.51 -1.32 7.00
C ASN A 31 -6.94 -1.86 5.68
N ILE A 32 -6.39 -3.08 5.66
CA ILE A 32 -5.83 -3.71 4.45
C ILE A 32 -6.95 -4.29 3.58
N LEU A 33 -7.90 -5.01 4.18
CA LEU A 33 -9.00 -5.63 3.46
C LEU A 33 -9.92 -4.58 2.80
N LEU A 34 -10.17 -3.48 3.51
CA LEU A 34 -11.04 -2.38 3.09
C LEU A 34 -12.35 -2.90 2.44
N GLY A 35 -13.07 -3.75 3.18
CA GLY A 35 -14.35 -4.31 2.76
C GLY A 35 -14.28 -5.54 1.84
N LYS A 36 -13.09 -5.99 1.41
CA LYS A 36 -12.94 -7.29 0.73
C LYS A 36 -12.95 -8.45 1.74
N GLY A 37 -13.36 -9.62 1.26
CA GLY A 37 -13.29 -10.86 2.04
C GLY A 37 -11.85 -11.23 2.36
N PHE A 38 -11.64 -11.92 3.49
CA PHE A 38 -10.33 -12.37 3.94
C PHE A 38 -9.90 -13.65 3.20
N ASP A 39 -8.90 -13.50 2.35
CA ASP A 39 -8.10 -14.55 1.73
C ASP A 39 -6.74 -14.63 2.42
N THR A 40 -6.52 -15.69 3.20
CA THR A 40 -5.31 -15.91 4.00
C THR A 40 -4.04 -15.87 3.16
N ARG A 41 -4.03 -16.59 2.03
CA ARG A 41 -2.82 -16.73 1.22
C ARG A 41 -2.44 -15.38 0.60
N ARG A 42 -3.41 -14.70 -0.02
CA ARG A 42 -3.18 -13.39 -0.61
C ARG A 42 -2.74 -12.38 0.45
N TYR A 43 -3.36 -12.44 1.62
CA TYR A 43 -3.04 -11.54 2.73
C TYR A 43 -1.59 -11.72 3.19
N GLU A 44 -1.16 -12.96 3.45
CA GLU A 44 0.21 -13.28 3.83
C GLU A 44 1.24 -12.83 2.78
N GLU A 45 0.98 -13.11 1.50
CA GLU A 45 1.84 -12.69 0.39
C GLU A 45 1.99 -11.16 0.33
N VAL A 46 0.89 -10.41 0.51
CA VAL A 46 0.89 -8.94 0.50
C VAL A 46 1.62 -8.38 1.73
N ILE A 47 1.38 -8.93 2.92
CA ILE A 47 2.03 -8.51 4.17
C ILE A 47 3.55 -8.65 4.06
N GLN A 48 4.01 -9.79 3.54
CA GLN A 48 5.44 -10.05 3.36
C GLN A 48 6.06 -9.15 2.29
N ALA A 49 5.37 -8.93 1.15
CA ALA A 49 5.84 -8.03 0.11
C ALA A 49 6.01 -6.59 0.61
N CYS A 50 5.13 -6.16 1.52
CA CYS A 50 5.13 -4.80 2.09
C CYS A 50 5.97 -4.67 3.37
N THR A 51 6.72 -5.70 3.79
CA THR A 51 7.50 -5.73 5.05
C THR A 51 6.71 -5.39 6.32
N LEU A 52 5.40 -5.69 6.33
CA LEU A 52 4.54 -5.44 7.49
C LEU A 52 4.55 -6.59 8.50
N ASP A 53 5.06 -7.76 8.12
CA ASP A 53 5.17 -8.94 8.96
C ASP A 53 5.98 -8.66 10.24
N VAL A 54 7.10 -7.94 10.11
CA VAL A 54 7.93 -7.55 11.26
C VAL A 54 7.16 -6.62 12.18
N ASP A 55 6.50 -5.59 11.65
CA ASP A 55 5.70 -4.66 12.45
C ASP A 55 4.59 -5.41 13.19
N ILE A 56 3.81 -6.22 12.48
CA ILE A 56 2.71 -7.03 13.02
C ILE A 56 3.18 -7.94 14.15
N SER A 57 4.34 -8.57 14.02
CA SER A 57 4.89 -9.47 15.05
C SER A 57 5.15 -8.77 16.38
N THR A 58 5.38 -7.46 16.36
CA THR A 58 5.65 -6.65 17.56
C THR A 58 4.39 -6.02 18.16
N MET A 59 3.26 -6.03 17.44
CA MET A 59 2.02 -5.42 17.91
C MET A 59 1.24 -6.34 18.84
N ILE A 60 0.69 -5.78 19.92
CA ILE A 60 -0.22 -6.51 20.83
C ILE A 60 -1.51 -6.84 20.08
N GLY A 61 -1.76 -8.12 19.82
CA GLY A 61 -2.90 -8.58 19.02
C GLY A 61 -2.59 -8.80 17.55
N GLY A 62 -1.32 -8.67 17.13
CA GLY A 62 -0.87 -8.97 15.78
C GLY A 62 -1.58 -8.11 14.73
N ASP A 63 -2.15 -8.75 13.71
CA ASP A 63 -2.83 -8.03 12.63
C ASP A 63 -4.24 -7.55 13.01
N MET A 64 -4.76 -8.03 14.15
CA MET A 64 -5.99 -7.53 14.75
C MET A 64 -5.76 -6.34 15.68
N SER A 65 -4.52 -5.87 15.83
CA SER A 65 -4.19 -4.70 16.64
C SER A 65 -4.98 -3.47 16.22
N HIS A 66 -5.48 -2.75 17.22
CA HIS A 66 -6.27 -1.55 17.00
C HIS A 66 -5.40 -0.40 16.50
N ILE A 67 -5.82 0.20 15.38
CA ILE A 67 -5.26 1.39 14.77
C ILE A 67 -6.17 2.56 15.13
N GLY A 68 -5.60 3.57 15.80
CA GLY A 68 -6.34 4.75 16.23
C GLY A 68 -6.72 5.66 15.08
N GLU A 69 -7.52 6.70 15.35
CA GLU A 69 -7.91 7.69 14.34
C GLU A 69 -6.69 8.23 13.59
N LYS A 70 -6.80 8.28 12.25
CA LYS A 70 -5.73 8.74 11.35
C LYS A 70 -4.40 7.97 11.50
N GLY A 71 -4.40 6.80 12.14
CA GLY A 71 -3.19 6.00 12.36
C GLY A 71 -2.18 6.70 13.27
N LEU A 72 -2.65 7.38 14.33
CA LEU A 72 -1.80 8.08 15.30
C LEU A 72 -0.76 7.17 15.98
N ASN A 73 -1.07 5.88 16.13
CA ASN A 73 -0.19 4.88 16.71
C ASN A 73 0.78 4.23 15.71
N LEU A 74 0.80 4.67 14.45
CA LEU A 74 1.72 4.18 13.42
C LEU A 74 2.79 5.22 13.09
N SER A 75 4.00 4.76 12.75
CA SER A 75 5.03 5.60 12.15
C SER A 75 4.66 5.99 10.71
N GLY A 76 5.37 6.97 10.14
CA GLY A 76 5.16 7.38 8.74
C GLY A 76 5.35 6.21 7.75
N GLY A 77 6.44 5.47 7.89
CA GLY A 77 6.73 4.30 7.05
C GLY A 77 5.74 3.15 7.25
N GLN A 78 5.20 2.95 8.46
CA GLN A 78 4.13 1.96 8.69
C GLN A 78 2.83 2.36 7.98
N ARG A 79 2.44 3.64 8.04
CA ARG A 79 1.26 4.14 7.31
C ARG A 79 1.42 3.97 5.80
N ALA A 80 2.60 4.26 5.25
CA ALA A 80 2.90 4.07 3.82
C ALA A 80 2.76 2.60 3.40
N ARG A 81 3.39 1.69 4.15
CA ARG A 81 3.34 0.24 3.89
C ARG A 81 1.94 -0.34 4.04
N LEU A 82 1.16 0.11 5.02
CA LEU A 82 -0.24 -0.30 5.18
C LEU A 82 -1.12 0.16 4.00
N ALA A 83 -0.89 1.36 3.48
CA ALA A 83 -1.60 1.85 2.30
C ALA A 83 -1.23 1.10 1.02
N LEU A 84 0.06 0.76 0.87
CA LEU A 84 0.52 -0.11 -0.21
C LEU A 84 -0.12 -1.51 -0.11
N ALA A 85 -0.10 -2.12 1.07
CA ALA A 85 -0.72 -3.42 1.30
C ALA A 85 -2.21 -3.42 0.95
N ARG A 86 -2.95 -2.38 1.36
CA ARG A 86 -4.35 -2.16 0.96
C ARG A 86 -4.53 -2.15 -0.55
N ALA A 87 -3.67 -1.43 -1.29
CA ALA A 87 -3.75 -1.36 -2.74
C ALA A 87 -3.47 -2.71 -3.40
N LEU A 88 -2.39 -3.40 -3.01
CA LEU A 88 -2.02 -4.70 -3.57
C LEU A 88 -3.05 -5.78 -3.25
N TYR A 89 -3.66 -5.74 -2.07
CA TYR A 89 -4.74 -6.65 -1.72
C TYR A 89 -5.97 -6.47 -2.61
N HIS A 90 -6.25 -5.24 -3.06
CA HIS A 90 -7.40 -4.93 -3.91
C HIS A 90 -7.27 -5.36 -5.37
N ASP A 91 -6.09 -5.73 -5.85
CA ASP A 91 -5.88 -6.32 -7.18
C ASP A 91 -6.32 -5.48 -8.39
N SER A 92 -6.13 -4.17 -8.34
CA SER A 92 -6.55 -3.30 -9.44
C SER A 92 -5.78 -3.59 -10.75
N ASP A 93 -6.28 -3.07 -11.88
CA ASP A 93 -5.63 -3.20 -13.19
C ASP A 93 -4.51 -2.17 -13.36
N VAL A 94 -4.73 -0.97 -12.81
CA VAL A 94 -3.82 0.18 -12.84
C VAL A 94 -3.48 0.61 -11.41
N TYR A 95 -2.20 0.90 -11.17
CA TYR A 95 -1.71 1.41 -9.89
C TYR A 95 -1.01 2.75 -10.08
N LEU A 96 -1.40 3.71 -9.25
CA LEU A 96 -0.83 5.04 -9.18
C LEU A 96 -0.17 5.21 -7.80
N PHE A 97 1.16 5.29 -7.77
CA PHE A 97 1.95 5.45 -6.56
C PHE A 97 2.54 6.87 -6.52
N ASP A 98 2.25 7.58 -5.44
CA ASP A 98 2.66 8.98 -5.25
C ASP A 98 3.67 9.05 -4.11
N ASP A 99 4.96 9.04 -4.45
CA ASP A 99 6.13 9.16 -3.58
C ASP A 99 6.10 8.26 -2.33
N ILE A 100 5.59 7.03 -2.49
CA ILE A 100 5.33 6.10 -1.38
C ILE A 100 6.60 5.59 -0.68
N LEU A 101 7.75 5.74 -1.32
CA LEU A 101 9.05 5.29 -0.81
C LEU A 101 9.75 6.34 0.06
N SER A 102 9.23 7.58 0.10
CA SER A 102 9.86 8.70 0.82
C SER A 102 9.83 8.57 2.35
N ALA A 103 8.89 7.77 2.88
CA ALA A 103 8.67 7.63 4.32
C ALA A 103 9.35 6.41 4.95
N VAL A 104 10.13 5.65 4.18
CA VAL A 104 10.83 4.44 4.61
C VAL A 104 12.34 4.58 4.39
N ASP A 105 13.14 3.81 5.13
CA ASP A 105 14.58 3.74 4.90
C ASP A 105 14.90 3.02 3.57
N SER A 106 16.16 3.14 3.12
CA SER A 106 16.59 2.62 1.82
C SER A 106 16.51 1.11 1.67
N GLU A 107 16.69 0.35 2.77
CA GLU A 107 16.61 -1.11 2.74
C GLU A 107 15.16 -1.55 2.55
N VAL A 108 14.25 -0.97 3.34
CA VAL A 108 12.80 -1.19 3.21
C VAL A 108 12.28 -0.71 1.85
N ALA A 109 12.74 0.44 1.36
CA ALA A 109 12.38 0.95 0.04
C ALA A 109 12.77 -0.03 -1.08
N SER A 110 14.00 -0.55 -1.03
CA SER A 110 14.51 -1.51 -2.01
C SER A 110 13.69 -2.80 -2.01
N TRP A 111 13.36 -3.32 -0.82
CA TRP A 111 12.51 -4.51 -0.68
C TRP A 111 11.11 -4.28 -1.26
N ILE A 112 10.46 -3.17 -0.90
CA ILE A 112 9.13 -2.82 -1.42
C ILE A 112 9.15 -2.71 -2.94
N LEU A 113 10.17 -2.06 -3.50
CA LEU A 113 10.30 -1.91 -4.94
C LEU A 113 10.43 -3.28 -5.62
N GLU A 114 11.31 -4.16 -5.13
CA GLU A 114 11.54 -5.47 -5.73
C GLU A 114 10.38 -6.45 -5.53
N LYS A 115 9.83 -6.52 -4.31
CA LYS A 115 8.88 -7.57 -3.89
C LYS A 115 7.42 -7.15 -4.03
N ALA A 116 7.11 -5.87 -3.88
CA ALA A 116 5.74 -5.37 -3.88
C ALA A 116 5.40 -4.72 -5.23
N ILE A 117 6.16 -3.70 -5.65
CA ILE A 117 5.88 -2.91 -6.87
C ILE A 117 6.25 -3.72 -8.12
N MET A 118 7.47 -4.27 -8.18
CA MET A 118 7.95 -5.12 -9.27
C MET A 118 7.66 -6.61 -9.04
N GLY A 119 6.94 -6.91 -7.97
CA GLY A 119 6.67 -8.26 -7.50
C GLY A 119 5.78 -9.09 -8.42
N PRO A 120 5.66 -10.40 -8.14
CA PRO A 120 4.87 -11.32 -8.96
C PRO A 120 3.39 -10.94 -9.05
N GLN A 121 2.82 -10.35 -7.99
CA GLN A 121 1.42 -9.89 -7.94
C GLN A 121 1.13 -8.74 -8.91
N MET A 122 2.16 -7.99 -9.29
CA MET A 122 2.07 -6.83 -10.19
C MET A 122 2.40 -7.20 -11.64
N LYS A 123 2.68 -8.47 -11.91
CA LYS A 123 2.96 -8.96 -13.27
C LYS A 123 1.74 -8.73 -14.15
N ARG A 124 1.93 -8.05 -15.29
CA ARG A 124 0.88 -7.65 -16.25
C ARG A 124 -0.09 -6.57 -15.75
N LYS A 125 0.19 -5.91 -14.62
CA LYS A 125 -0.54 -4.72 -14.16
C LYS A 125 0.12 -3.46 -14.67
N THR A 126 -0.65 -2.42 -14.96
CA THR A 126 -0.12 -1.10 -15.34
C THR A 126 0.27 -0.35 -14.07
N GLN A 127 1.46 0.24 -14.05
CA GLN A 127 2.03 0.88 -12.87
C GLN A 127 2.58 2.24 -13.25
N LEU A 128 2.25 3.26 -12.46
CA LEU A 128 2.85 4.59 -12.53
C LEU A 128 3.36 4.96 -11.14
N LEU A 129 4.67 5.15 -11.04
CA LEU A 129 5.35 5.55 -9.82
C LEU A 129 5.92 6.96 -10.01
N SER A 130 5.43 7.91 -9.22
CA SER A 130 6.07 9.20 -9.00
C SER A 130 6.96 9.08 -7.77
N THR A 131 8.23 9.45 -7.86
CA THR A 131 9.11 9.48 -6.69
C THR A 131 10.22 10.51 -6.82
N HIS A 132 10.65 11.05 -5.68
CA HIS A 132 11.86 11.85 -5.55
C HIS A 132 13.09 11.02 -5.16
N ASN A 133 12.92 9.72 -4.89
CA ASN A 133 14.02 8.84 -4.55
C ASN A 133 14.78 8.44 -5.83
N LEU A 134 16.08 8.76 -5.87
CA LEU A 134 16.97 8.49 -7.01
C LEU A 134 17.72 7.15 -6.89
N GLN A 135 17.53 6.43 -5.78
CA GLN A 135 18.19 5.16 -5.51
C GLN A 135 17.79 4.06 -6.49
#